data_AF-A0A7Z9MGP8-F1
#
_entry.id   AF-A0A7Z9MGP8-F1
#
_cell.length_a   1.000
_cell.length_b   1.000
_cell.length_c   1.000
_cell.angle_alpha   90.00
_cell.angle_beta   90.00
_cell.angle_gamma   90.00
#
_symmetry.space_group_name_H-M   'P 1'
#
loop_
_entity.id
_entity.type
_entity.pdbx_description
1 polymer ?
#
loop_
_entity_poly.entity_id
_entity_poly.type
_entity_poly.pdbx_seq_one_letter_code
_entity_poly.pdbx_strand_id
1 'polypeptide(L)'
;SESWAREQRVYFVAMFSKPFSGNELMGEVLPLDNREHKRARMQKAALSFDVEEGETMLGKVGISPVSIENARRNLEAEISHWSFEKVRTNADSTWERALCKIEAEGGTEEQKTIFYTALYHSMIAPNLFTDVNNEYRGMDGKIHKTDNTRVYTVFSLWDTFRATHPLYTIIEQKRTSEFIQTFLKQYEQGGRLPVWELAGNETECMIGYHSVPVIADAFSKGIRDFDVEKALKAMTSGAELNHFGLKYYRKNGCIMAGEEAESVSKTLEYAYDDWCIALIAKATGNENVYSDYLQRAQYYKNLFNPKTGFFHGRMHGGWFSPFDPAEVNFNYTEANAWQYSLFVPQDITGLIKLMGGAENFEQHLDNL
;
A
#
# COMPACT_ATOMS: atom_id res chain seq x y z
N SER A 1 -3.80 -18.56 4.75
CA SER A 1 -5.12 -18.03 5.15
C SER A 1 -5.89 -17.62 3.90
N GLU A 2 -7.22 -17.72 3.90
CA GLU A 2 -8.12 -17.18 2.85
C GLU A 2 -8.96 -16.00 3.42
N SER A 3 -8.36 -15.19 4.29
CA SER A 3 -9.02 -14.01 4.85
C SER A 3 -8.80 -12.81 3.92
N TRP A 4 -8.05 -11.80 4.34
CA TRP A 4 -7.83 -10.61 3.51
C TRP A 4 -6.91 -10.89 2.32
N ALA A 5 -5.80 -11.59 2.55
CA ALA A 5 -4.99 -12.20 1.50
C ALA A 5 -5.53 -13.60 1.16
N ARG A 6 -5.65 -13.90 -0.14
CA ARG A 6 -6.23 -15.18 -0.63
C ARG A 6 -5.34 -16.38 -0.35
N GLU A 7 -4.03 -16.23 -0.56
CA GLU A 7 -3.06 -17.30 -0.33
C GLU A 7 -1.81 -16.76 0.40
N GLN A 8 -1.89 -16.75 1.73
CA GLN A 8 -0.75 -16.40 2.57
C GLN A 8 -0.02 -17.65 3.09
N ARG A 9 1.29 -17.72 2.84
CA ARG A 9 2.21 -18.73 3.36
C ARG A 9 3.28 -18.07 4.23
N VAL A 10 3.45 -18.57 5.44
CA VAL A 10 4.53 -18.16 6.35
C VAL A 10 5.12 -19.43 6.95
N TYR A 11 6.40 -19.63 6.73
CA TYR A 11 7.19 -20.69 7.33
C TYR A 11 7.98 -20.09 8.49
N PHE A 12 8.23 -20.88 9.53
CA PHE A 12 9.03 -20.43 10.66
C PHE A 12 9.96 -21.53 11.17
N VAL A 13 11.03 -21.12 11.84
CA VAL A 13 11.91 -21.97 12.63
C VAL A 13 12.12 -21.31 13.98
N ALA A 14 11.82 -22.04 15.06
CA ALA A 14 12.11 -21.64 16.43
C ALA A 14 13.30 -22.45 16.97
N MET A 15 14.27 -21.77 17.55
CA MET A 15 15.42 -22.38 18.26
C MET A 15 15.38 -21.95 19.72
N PHE A 16 15.70 -22.88 20.62
CA PHE A 16 15.73 -22.61 22.06
C PHE A 16 17.15 -22.83 22.61
N SER A 17 17.52 -22.07 23.64
CA SER A 17 18.85 -22.16 24.27
C SER A 17 19.06 -23.45 25.06
N LYS A 18 17.99 -24.22 25.28
CA LYS A 18 18.00 -25.52 25.94
C LYS A 18 17.34 -26.60 25.08
N PRO A 19 17.76 -27.86 25.23
CA PRO A 19 17.02 -28.98 24.69
C PRO A 19 15.64 -29.08 25.36
N PHE A 20 14.62 -29.46 24.59
CA PHE A 20 13.30 -29.81 25.14
C PHE A 20 13.19 -31.33 25.30
N SER A 21 12.53 -31.77 26.37
CA SER A 21 12.26 -33.16 26.72
C SER A 21 10.76 -33.44 26.55
N GLY A 22 10.32 -33.68 25.32
CA GLY A 22 8.93 -34.00 24.99
C GLY A 22 8.47 -33.34 23.69
N ASN A 23 8.13 -34.16 22.70
CA ASN A 23 7.46 -33.72 21.47
C ASN A 23 5.99 -34.13 21.54
N GLU A 24 5.21 -33.54 22.44
CA GLU A 24 3.77 -33.69 22.36
C GLU A 24 3.23 -32.67 21.34
N LEU A 25 3.14 -33.12 20.09
CA LEU A 25 2.33 -32.46 19.07
C LEU A 25 0.86 -32.75 19.40
N MET A 26 0.17 -31.76 19.97
CA MET A 26 -1.27 -31.84 20.22
C MET A 26 -2.01 -31.27 19.01
N GLY A 27 -2.47 -32.15 18.13
CA GLY A 27 -3.25 -31.83 16.93
C GLY A 27 -3.07 -32.87 15.82
N GLU A 28 -3.90 -32.79 14.77
CA GLU A 28 -3.78 -33.65 13.60
C GLU A 28 -2.56 -33.23 12.76
N VAL A 29 -1.47 -34.02 12.82
CA VAL A 29 -0.30 -33.87 11.94
C VAL A 29 -0.66 -34.48 10.59
N LEU A 30 -1.14 -33.66 9.66
CA LEU A 30 -1.28 -34.10 8.28
C LEU A 30 0.12 -34.20 7.64
N PRO A 31 0.48 -35.34 7.01
CA PRO A 31 1.70 -35.40 6.22
C PRO A 31 1.66 -34.32 5.14
N LEU A 32 2.81 -33.69 4.88
CA LEU A 32 3.02 -32.62 3.90
C LEU A 32 2.61 -32.99 2.45
N ASP A 33 2.27 -34.26 2.20
CA ASP A 33 2.13 -34.83 0.86
C ASP A 33 0.68 -35.05 0.38
N ASN A 34 -0.34 -34.71 1.18
CA ASN A 34 -1.71 -34.87 0.71
C ASN A 34 -2.23 -33.61 0.02
N ARG A 35 -2.33 -33.70 -1.32
CA ARG A 35 -3.00 -32.77 -2.25
C ARG A 35 -4.52 -32.62 -2.02
N GLU A 36 -5.00 -32.84 -0.80
CA GLU A 36 -6.36 -32.52 -0.40
C GLU A 36 -6.29 -31.48 0.73
N HIS A 37 -6.86 -30.32 0.47
CA HIS A 37 -7.00 -29.20 1.40
C HIS A 37 -7.87 -29.55 2.62
N LYS A 38 -7.46 -30.51 3.44
CA LYS A 38 -8.01 -30.66 4.79
C LYS A 38 -7.36 -29.58 5.66
N ARG A 39 -8.14 -28.53 5.96
CA ARG A 39 -7.81 -27.52 6.96
C ARG A 39 -7.46 -28.24 8.27
N ALA A 40 -6.17 -28.37 8.60
CA ALA A 40 -5.76 -28.85 9.91
C ALA A 40 -6.38 -27.92 10.96
N ARG A 41 -7.36 -28.43 11.71
CA ARG A 41 -8.07 -27.68 12.75
C ARG A 41 -7.15 -27.56 13.96
N MET A 42 -6.32 -26.52 13.96
CA MET A 42 -5.35 -26.17 15.01
C MET A 42 -4.22 -27.17 15.22
N GLN A 43 -2.99 -26.70 15.04
CA GLN A 43 -1.77 -27.40 15.46
C GLN A 43 -1.21 -26.67 16.67
N LYS A 44 -1.09 -27.37 17.81
CA LYS A 44 -0.37 -26.87 18.99
C LYS A 44 0.87 -27.75 19.20
N ALA A 45 2.01 -27.12 19.44
CA ALA A 45 3.20 -27.80 19.92
C ALA A 45 3.38 -27.47 21.40
N ALA A 46 3.40 -28.49 22.26
CA ALA A 46 3.79 -28.36 23.65
C ALA A 46 5.23 -28.86 23.80
N LEU A 47 6.12 -27.97 24.23
CA LEU A 47 7.54 -28.26 24.45
C LEU A 47 7.85 -28.12 25.94
N SER A 48 8.38 -29.19 26.54
CA SER A 48 8.79 -29.21 27.95
C SER A 48 10.30 -28.97 28.04
N PHE A 49 10.72 -28.19 29.02
CA PHE A 49 12.13 -27.85 29.24
C PHE A 49 12.49 -28.03 30.70
N ASP A 50 13.68 -28.57 30.94
CA ASP A 50 14.26 -28.67 32.28
C ASP A 50 15.02 -27.36 32.59
N VAL A 51 14.42 -26.52 33.43
CA VAL A 51 14.95 -25.21 33.84
C VAL A 51 15.07 -25.13 35.37
N GLU A 52 16.18 -24.56 35.83
CA GLU A 52 16.38 -24.29 37.25
C GLU A 52 15.65 -23.01 37.69
N GLU A 53 15.38 -22.88 38.98
CA GLU A 53 14.79 -21.66 39.53
C GLU A 53 15.73 -20.46 39.29
N GLY A 54 15.19 -19.40 38.68
CA GLY A 54 15.95 -18.20 38.32
C GLY A 54 16.72 -18.30 36.99
N GLU A 55 16.69 -19.43 36.31
CA GLU A 55 17.35 -19.60 35.03
C GLU A 55 16.57 -18.96 33.87
N THR A 56 17.27 -18.20 33.01
CA THR A 56 16.66 -17.59 31.82
C THR A 56 16.84 -18.48 30.60
N MET A 57 15.72 -18.87 29.98
CA MET A 57 15.70 -19.56 28.69
C MET A 57 15.46 -18.55 27.56
N LEU A 58 16.17 -18.70 26.45
CA LEU A 58 16.03 -17.85 25.29
C LEU A 58 15.43 -18.62 24.10
N GLY A 59 14.56 -17.95 23.36
CA GLY A 59 14.00 -18.41 22.10
C GLY A 59 14.35 -17.46 20.96
N LYS A 60 14.65 -17.99 19.79
CA LYS A 60 14.85 -17.22 18.55
C LYS A 60 13.94 -17.76 17.47
N VAL A 61 13.28 -16.88 16.73
CA VAL A 61 12.34 -17.27 15.68
C VAL A 61 12.72 -16.57 14.38
N GLY A 62 12.97 -17.37 13.34
CA GLY A 62 13.10 -16.91 11.97
C GLY A 62 11.82 -17.21 11.19
N ILE A 63 11.47 -16.35 10.24
CA ILE A 63 10.33 -16.53 9.35
C ILE A 63 10.76 -16.40 7.89
N SER A 64 9.96 -16.96 6.97
CA SER A 64 10.14 -16.83 5.53
C SER A 64 8.79 -16.99 4.80
N PRO A 65 8.54 -16.24 3.70
CA PRO A 65 7.40 -16.50 2.81
C PRO A 65 7.65 -17.65 1.82
N VAL A 66 8.85 -18.23 1.81
CA VAL A 66 9.31 -19.20 0.81
C VAL A 66 9.35 -20.62 1.37
N SER A 67 10.11 -20.87 2.45
CA SER A 67 10.38 -22.22 2.97
C SER A 67 10.89 -22.24 4.41
N ILE A 68 10.88 -23.43 5.03
CA ILE A 68 11.47 -23.66 6.37
C ILE A 68 13.00 -23.49 6.31
N GLU A 69 13.62 -23.94 5.20
CA GLU A 69 15.06 -23.80 4.95
C GLU A 69 15.47 -22.33 4.92
N ASN A 70 14.69 -21.47 4.26
CA ASN A 70 14.98 -20.05 4.21
C ASN A 70 14.72 -19.38 5.56
N ALA A 71 13.65 -19.74 6.28
CA ALA A 71 13.41 -19.24 7.63
C ALA A 71 14.61 -19.54 8.57
N ARG A 72 15.21 -20.73 8.44
CA ARG A 72 16.44 -21.11 9.17
C ARG A 72 17.64 -20.27 8.73
N ARG A 73 17.86 -20.10 7.43
CA ARG A 73 18.97 -19.30 6.90
C ARG A 73 18.87 -17.84 7.34
N ASN A 74 17.67 -17.25 7.33
CA ASN A 74 17.43 -15.91 7.84
C ASN A 74 17.85 -15.82 9.33
N LEU A 75 17.38 -16.77 10.15
CA LEU A 75 17.70 -16.82 11.58
C LEU A 75 19.21 -16.96 11.85
N GLU A 76 19.89 -17.85 11.13
CA GLU A 76 21.32 -18.11 11.28
C GLU A 76 22.18 -16.93 10.81
N ALA A 77 21.77 -16.25 9.73
CA ALA A 77 22.47 -15.09 9.18
C ALA A 77 22.33 -13.85 10.07
N GLU A 78 21.13 -13.59 10.60
CA GLU A 78 20.83 -12.35 11.33
C GLU A 78 21.07 -12.47 12.83
N ILE A 79 20.85 -13.65 13.44
CA ILE A 79 20.95 -13.87 14.89
C ILE A 79 21.75 -15.16 15.19
N SER A 80 23.03 -15.17 14.83
CA SER A 80 23.94 -16.31 15.04
C SER A 80 24.33 -16.59 16.50
N HIS A 81 24.07 -15.66 17.43
CA HIS A 81 24.40 -15.76 18.85
C HIS A 81 23.17 -15.88 19.76
N TRP A 82 23.39 -15.98 21.07
CA TRP A 82 22.33 -16.04 22.11
C TRP A 82 22.28 -14.81 23.02
N SER A 83 23.10 -13.77 22.78
CA SER A 83 22.98 -12.53 23.58
C SER A 83 21.74 -11.72 23.19
N PHE A 84 20.72 -11.71 24.07
CA PHE A 84 19.54 -10.87 23.93
C PHE A 84 19.90 -9.37 23.93
N GLU A 85 20.79 -8.96 24.85
CA GLU A 85 21.23 -7.57 24.93
C GLU A 85 21.89 -7.08 23.64
N LYS A 86 22.69 -7.92 22.98
CA LYS A 86 23.27 -7.55 21.68
C LYS A 86 22.19 -7.33 20.61
N VAL A 87 21.12 -8.13 20.60
CA VAL A 87 19.98 -7.91 19.68
C VAL A 87 19.27 -6.61 20.03
N ARG A 88 19.01 -6.35 21.32
CA ARG A 88 18.35 -5.13 21.80
C ARG A 88 19.14 -3.87 21.44
N THR A 89 20.45 -3.84 21.71
CA THR A 89 21.32 -2.70 21.38
C THR A 89 21.41 -2.46 19.88
N ASN A 90 21.48 -3.53 19.06
CA ASN A 90 21.49 -3.38 17.60
C ASN A 90 20.17 -2.81 17.06
N ALA A 91 19.03 -3.22 17.64
CA ALA A 91 17.72 -2.69 17.29
C ALA A 91 17.61 -1.20 17.68
N ASP A 92 18.01 -0.85 18.90
CA ASP A 92 18.05 0.52 19.41
C ASP A 92 18.90 1.43 18.51
N SER A 93 20.14 1.03 18.19
CA SER A 93 21.02 1.77 17.27
C SER A 93 20.45 1.89 15.85
N THR A 94 19.62 0.94 15.42
CA THR A 94 18.96 1.00 14.11
C THR A 94 17.81 2.00 14.13
N TRP A 95 17.02 2.02 15.20
CA TRP A 95 15.96 3.01 15.39
C TRP A 95 16.52 4.41 15.56
N GLU A 96 17.58 4.59 16.33
CA GLU A 96 18.24 5.89 16.48
C GLU A 96 18.65 6.47 15.12
N ARG A 97 19.36 5.69 14.29
CA ARG A 97 19.72 6.13 12.93
C ARG A 97 18.52 6.44 12.03
N ALA A 98 17.40 5.76 12.24
CA ALA A 98 16.19 6.00 11.44
C ALA A 98 15.45 7.27 11.90
N LEU A 99 15.33 7.48 13.21
CA LEU A 99 14.65 8.63 13.79
C LEU A 99 15.48 9.92 13.64
N CYS A 100 16.81 9.84 13.71
CA CYS A 100 17.72 10.97 13.47
C CYS A 100 17.74 11.47 12.01
N LYS A 101 16.96 10.87 11.09
CA LYS A 101 16.77 11.43 9.75
C LYS A 101 16.06 12.78 9.77
N ILE A 102 15.32 13.06 10.85
CA ILE A 102 14.75 14.37 11.12
C ILE A 102 15.08 14.74 12.56
N GLU A 103 15.85 15.81 12.75
CA GLU A 103 16.14 16.36 14.07
C GLU A 103 15.13 17.49 14.38
N ALA A 104 14.30 17.29 15.39
CA ALA A 104 13.31 18.27 15.83
C ALA A 104 13.85 19.09 17.03
N GLU A 105 13.94 20.40 16.87
CA GLU A 105 14.34 21.34 17.93
C GLU A 105 13.14 22.10 18.52
N GLY A 106 13.25 22.52 19.78
CA GLY A 106 12.17 23.19 20.51
C GLY A 106 11.06 22.24 20.99
N GLY A 107 9.89 22.80 21.29
CA GLY A 107 8.71 22.06 21.78
C GLY A 107 8.85 21.49 23.20
N THR A 108 7.74 20.96 23.72
CA THR A 108 7.72 20.21 24.99
C THR A 108 8.18 18.76 24.77
N GLU A 109 8.57 18.06 25.84
CA GLU A 109 8.90 16.63 25.78
C GLU A 109 7.72 15.77 25.28
N GLU A 110 6.49 16.18 25.56
CA GLU A 110 5.28 15.56 25.03
C GLU A 110 5.19 15.70 23.51
N GLN A 111 5.45 16.90 22.98
CA GLN A 111 5.43 17.15 21.53
C GLN A 111 6.51 16.33 20.81
N LYS A 112 7.72 16.23 21.39
CA LYS A 112 8.79 15.36 20.86
C LYS A 112 8.38 13.89 20.87
N THR A 113 7.74 13.44 21.95
CA THR A 113 7.23 12.06 22.06
C THR A 113 6.22 11.76 20.97
N ILE A 114 5.25 12.66 20.74
CA ILE A 114 4.26 12.54 19.65
C ILE A 114 4.96 12.47 18.29
N PHE A 115 5.91 13.39 18.04
CA PHE A 115 6.62 13.47 16.77
C PHE A 115 7.41 12.20 16.45
N TYR A 116 8.29 11.76 17.36
CA TYR A 116 9.13 10.58 17.12
C TYR A 116 8.34 9.28 17.14
N THR A 117 7.23 9.20 17.89
CA THR A 117 6.31 8.06 17.82
C THR A 117 5.60 8.01 16.46
N ALA A 118 5.14 9.14 15.93
CA ALA A 118 4.54 9.19 14.59
C ALA A 118 5.56 8.85 13.49
N LEU A 119 6.79 9.35 13.61
CA LEU A 119 7.88 9.02 12.69
C LEU A 119 8.21 7.51 12.74
N TYR A 120 8.27 6.92 13.94
CA TYR A 120 8.39 5.47 14.12
C TYR A 120 7.27 4.71 13.42
N HIS A 121 5.99 5.10 13.63
CA HIS A 121 4.86 4.47 12.95
C HIS A 121 4.90 4.60 11.43
N SER A 122 5.53 5.65 10.90
CA SER A 122 5.76 5.78 9.46
C SER A 122 6.87 4.87 8.94
N MET A 123 7.66 4.20 9.77
CA MET A 123 8.82 3.40 9.33
C MET A 123 8.68 1.89 9.58
N ILE A 124 7.57 1.44 10.16
CA ILE A 124 7.32 0.02 10.42
C ILE A 124 6.79 -0.75 9.20
N ALA A 125 6.33 -0.05 8.14
CA ALA A 125 5.90 -0.64 6.86
C ALA A 125 6.27 0.31 5.70
N PRO A 126 6.45 -0.16 4.45
CA PRO A 126 6.34 -1.54 3.95
C PRO A 126 7.38 -2.51 4.52
N ASN A 127 7.01 -3.80 4.59
CA ASN A 127 7.81 -4.86 5.19
C ASN A 127 8.73 -5.54 4.17
N LEU A 128 9.97 -5.85 4.56
CA LEU A 128 10.86 -6.66 3.73
C LEU A 128 10.27 -8.06 3.53
N PHE A 129 10.19 -8.51 2.28
CA PHE A 129 9.55 -9.76 1.87
C PHE A 129 10.47 -10.70 1.06
N THR A 130 11.76 -10.40 1.06
CA THR A 130 12.83 -11.22 0.45
C THR A 130 13.69 -11.83 1.55
N ASP A 131 13.97 -13.12 1.43
CA ASP A 131 14.87 -13.86 2.31
C ASP A 131 16.35 -13.51 2.04
N VAL A 132 17.26 -13.83 2.96
CA VAL A 132 18.69 -13.52 2.86
C VAL A 132 19.39 -14.16 1.64
N ASN A 133 18.77 -15.18 1.03
CA ASN A 133 19.26 -15.81 -0.19
C ASN A 133 18.69 -15.18 -1.49
N ASN A 134 17.99 -14.05 -1.35
CA ASN A 134 17.31 -13.31 -2.41
C ASN A 134 16.08 -14.01 -3.01
N GLU A 135 15.50 -15.00 -2.33
CA GLU A 135 14.23 -15.60 -2.76
C GLU A 135 13.03 -14.90 -2.12
N TYR A 136 11.91 -14.85 -2.84
CA TYR A 136 10.64 -14.34 -2.36
C TYR A 136 9.47 -15.04 -3.04
N ARG A 137 8.27 -14.92 -2.46
CA ARG A 137 7.03 -15.38 -3.06
C ARG A 137 6.41 -14.25 -3.90
N GLY A 138 6.28 -14.46 -5.20
CA GLY A 138 5.70 -13.47 -6.11
C GLY A 138 4.18 -13.47 -6.09
N MET A 139 3.57 -12.47 -6.75
CA MET A 139 2.11 -12.35 -6.88
C MET A 139 1.46 -13.51 -7.68
N ASP A 140 2.23 -14.22 -8.48
CA ASP A 140 1.80 -15.43 -9.19
C ASP A 140 1.87 -16.71 -8.32
N GLY A 141 2.16 -16.57 -7.02
CA GLY A 141 2.33 -17.66 -6.07
C GLY A 141 3.62 -18.47 -6.26
N LYS A 142 4.48 -18.12 -7.23
CA LYS A 142 5.74 -18.83 -7.48
C LYS A 142 6.87 -18.26 -6.63
N ILE A 143 7.92 -19.06 -6.47
CA ILE A 143 9.18 -18.61 -5.86
C ILE A 143 9.98 -17.91 -6.96
N HIS A 144 10.35 -16.67 -6.71
CA HIS A 144 11.23 -15.89 -7.56
C HIS A 144 12.54 -15.61 -6.83
N LYS A 145 13.58 -15.34 -7.61
CA LYS A 145 14.87 -14.89 -7.08
C LYS A 145 15.21 -13.53 -7.67
N THR A 146 15.77 -12.64 -6.87
CA THR A 146 16.11 -11.26 -7.24
C THR A 146 17.63 -11.06 -7.26
N ASP A 147 18.12 -10.15 -8.11
CA ASP A 147 19.55 -9.82 -8.23
C ASP A 147 19.99 -8.83 -7.13
N ASN A 148 19.73 -9.19 -5.87
CA ASN A 148 19.91 -8.35 -4.67
C ASN A 148 18.99 -7.13 -4.56
N THR A 149 18.01 -6.95 -5.44
CA THR A 149 16.93 -5.95 -5.22
C THR A 149 15.98 -6.45 -4.15
N ARG A 150 15.85 -5.73 -3.04
CA ARG A 150 14.89 -6.07 -1.97
C ARG A 150 13.45 -5.95 -2.48
N VAL A 151 12.64 -6.97 -2.22
CA VAL A 151 11.19 -6.95 -2.48
C VAL A 151 10.45 -6.72 -1.17
N TYR A 152 9.39 -5.91 -1.24
CA TYR A 152 8.60 -5.50 -0.09
C TYR A 152 7.15 -5.95 -0.18
N THR A 153 6.43 -5.86 0.93
CA THR A 153 4.99 -6.15 1.03
C THR A 153 4.30 -5.19 2.01
N VAL A 154 2.97 -5.19 2.06
CA VAL A 154 2.11 -4.27 2.83
C VAL A 154 2.14 -2.88 2.20
N PHE A 155 1.37 -2.74 1.12
CA PHE A 155 1.19 -1.47 0.42
C PHE A 155 -0.26 -1.01 0.51
N SER A 156 -0.56 -0.19 1.53
CA SER A 156 -1.88 0.41 1.77
C SER A 156 -2.06 1.69 0.94
N LEU A 157 -2.04 1.54 -0.39
CA LEU A 157 -1.73 2.67 -1.27
C LEU A 157 -2.77 3.76 -1.28
N TRP A 158 -4.05 3.45 -1.00
CA TRP A 158 -5.11 4.46 -0.87
C TRP A 158 -4.84 5.48 0.25
N ASP A 159 -4.15 5.07 1.32
CA ASP A 159 -3.73 5.95 2.41
C ASP A 159 -2.35 6.53 2.13
N THR A 160 -1.38 5.66 1.82
CA THR A 160 0.04 6.00 1.90
C THR A 160 0.51 6.91 0.77
N PHE A 161 -0.19 6.98 -0.36
CA PHE A 161 0.17 7.91 -1.44
C PHE A 161 0.07 9.38 -1.00
N ARG A 162 -0.80 9.68 -0.02
CA ARG A 162 -1.17 11.04 0.38
C ARG A 162 -0.06 11.76 1.15
N ALA A 163 0.65 11.04 2.02
CA ALA A 163 1.66 11.64 2.90
C ALA A 163 2.87 10.72 3.17
N THR A 164 2.64 9.43 3.38
CA THR A 164 3.70 8.49 3.75
C THR A 164 4.72 8.28 2.62
N HIS A 165 4.29 8.01 1.39
CA HIS A 165 5.18 7.91 0.24
C HIS A 165 5.86 9.25 -0.08
N PRO A 166 5.17 10.41 -0.05
CA PRO A 166 5.83 11.71 -0.11
C PRO A 166 6.92 11.89 0.96
N LEU A 167 6.69 11.49 2.22
CA LEU A 167 7.71 11.51 3.27
C LEU A 167 8.91 10.62 2.88
N TYR A 168 8.68 9.41 2.34
CA TYR A 168 9.75 8.52 1.91
C TYR A 168 10.60 9.10 0.78
N THR A 169 10.06 9.94 -0.10
CA THR A 169 10.88 10.66 -1.09
C THR A 169 11.88 11.63 -0.46
N ILE A 170 11.70 11.99 0.81
CA ILE A 170 12.62 12.86 1.57
C ILE A 170 13.59 11.99 2.36
N ILE A 171 13.09 11.06 3.17
CA ILE A 171 13.90 10.36 4.18
C ILE A 171 14.32 8.93 3.80
N GLU A 172 13.77 8.36 2.72
CA GLU A 172 13.94 6.95 2.33
C GLU A 172 14.09 6.75 0.81
N GLN A 173 14.76 7.66 0.10
CA GLN A 173 14.84 7.68 -1.38
C GLN A 173 15.25 6.33 -2.01
N LYS A 174 16.26 5.65 -1.44
CA LYS A 174 16.66 4.32 -1.91
C LYS A 174 15.52 3.31 -1.79
N ARG A 175 14.81 3.31 -0.66
CA ARG A 175 13.66 2.39 -0.48
C ARG A 175 12.51 2.78 -1.38
N THR A 176 12.29 4.07 -1.65
CA THR A 176 11.29 4.53 -2.63
C THR A 176 11.52 3.87 -3.99
N SER A 177 12.76 3.86 -4.50
CA SER A 177 13.09 3.13 -5.73
C SER A 177 12.84 1.62 -5.61
N GLU A 178 13.23 0.98 -4.49
CA GLU A 178 12.99 -0.45 -4.26
C GLU A 178 11.49 -0.80 -4.15
N PHE A 179 10.66 0.09 -3.59
CA PHE A 179 9.20 -0.04 -3.55
C PHE A 179 8.61 0.03 -4.95
N ILE A 180 9.06 0.97 -5.78
CA ILE A 180 8.60 1.07 -7.17
C ILE A 180 9.06 -0.16 -7.97
N GLN A 181 10.30 -0.61 -7.82
CA GLN A 181 10.76 -1.86 -8.43
C GLN A 181 9.92 -3.06 -7.97
N THR A 182 9.48 -3.08 -6.71
CA THR A 182 8.54 -4.07 -6.19
C THR A 182 7.19 -3.99 -6.92
N PHE A 183 6.62 -2.80 -7.13
CA PHE A 183 5.39 -2.63 -7.92
C PHE A 183 5.54 -3.16 -9.35
N LEU A 184 6.69 -2.93 -9.98
CA LEU A 184 6.95 -3.42 -11.34
C LEU A 184 7.08 -4.94 -11.39
N LYS A 185 7.72 -5.57 -10.39
CA LYS A 185 7.76 -7.05 -10.26
C LYS A 185 6.36 -7.61 -10.06
N GLN A 186 5.55 -6.96 -9.23
CA GLN A 186 4.14 -7.30 -9.01
C GLN A 186 3.32 -7.18 -10.29
N TYR A 187 3.54 -6.13 -11.10
CA TYR A 187 2.94 -6.00 -12.43
C TYR A 187 3.34 -7.14 -13.37
N GLU A 188 4.63 -7.50 -13.43
CA GLU A 188 5.11 -8.60 -14.28
C GLU A 188 4.51 -9.96 -13.91
N GLN A 189 4.27 -10.18 -12.61
CA GLN A 189 3.85 -11.47 -12.07
C GLN A 189 2.33 -11.58 -11.94
N GLY A 190 1.67 -10.51 -11.50
CA GLY A 190 0.24 -10.42 -11.24
C GLY A 190 -0.57 -9.73 -12.34
N GLY A 191 0.08 -9.14 -13.35
CA GLY A 191 -0.55 -8.51 -14.51
C GLY A 191 -1.03 -7.07 -14.31
N ARG A 192 -0.89 -6.51 -13.10
CA ARG A 192 -1.25 -5.11 -12.77
C ARG A 192 -0.42 -4.59 -11.59
N LEU A 193 -0.29 -3.27 -11.50
CA LEU A 193 0.28 -2.63 -10.31
C LEU A 193 -0.62 -2.89 -9.08
N PRO A 194 -0.07 -2.89 -7.86
CA PRO A 194 -0.85 -3.09 -6.65
C PRO A 194 -1.84 -1.93 -6.41
N VAL A 195 -3.00 -2.29 -5.85
CA VAL A 195 -4.00 -1.37 -5.27
C VAL A 195 -3.95 -1.48 -3.76
N TRP A 196 -4.18 -2.68 -3.22
CA TRP A 196 -3.72 -3.05 -1.88
C TRP A 196 -2.96 -4.36 -1.97
N GLU A 197 -1.68 -4.32 -1.62
CA GLU A 197 -0.90 -5.55 -1.56
C GLU A 197 -0.67 -6.01 -0.12
N LEU A 198 -0.86 -7.31 0.08
CA LEU A 198 -0.63 -8.02 1.34
C LEU A 198 -0.01 -9.40 1.12
N ALA A 199 1.22 -9.58 1.58
CA ALA A 199 1.96 -10.84 1.59
C ALA A 199 1.96 -11.57 0.22
N GLY A 200 2.27 -10.85 -0.85
CA GLY A 200 2.27 -11.34 -2.22
C GLY A 200 0.88 -11.50 -2.83
N ASN A 201 -0.17 -10.94 -2.21
CA ASN A 201 -1.54 -11.02 -2.71
C ASN A 201 -2.08 -9.62 -2.95
N GLU A 202 -2.88 -9.48 -4.00
CA GLU A 202 -3.72 -8.31 -4.19
C GLU A 202 -5.07 -8.53 -3.49
N THR A 203 -5.50 -7.53 -2.71
CA THR A 203 -6.72 -7.63 -1.89
C THR A 203 -7.89 -6.78 -2.39
N GLU A 204 -7.66 -5.97 -3.45
CA GLU A 204 -8.65 -5.10 -4.08
C GLU A 204 -9.12 -3.93 -3.19
N CYS A 205 -8.35 -3.59 -2.17
CA CYS A 205 -8.66 -2.57 -1.17
C CYS A 205 -7.83 -1.28 -1.42
N MET A 206 -8.31 -0.07 -1.27
CA MET A 206 -9.69 0.40 -1.36
C MET A 206 -10.01 0.67 -2.83
N ILE A 207 -10.23 1.92 -3.21
CA ILE A 207 -10.49 2.37 -4.58
C ILE A 207 -9.21 2.96 -5.21
N GLY A 208 -9.30 3.40 -6.47
CA GLY A 208 -8.15 4.03 -7.16
C GLY A 208 -7.14 3.03 -7.71
N TYR A 209 -6.06 3.56 -8.28
CA TYR A 209 -4.87 2.80 -8.69
C TYR A 209 -3.61 3.54 -8.24
N HIS A 210 -3.56 3.80 -6.93
CA HIS A 210 -2.65 4.75 -6.29
C HIS A 210 -1.17 4.32 -6.18
N SER A 211 -0.78 3.21 -6.81
CA SER A 211 0.64 3.00 -7.15
C SER A 211 1.12 4.04 -8.18
N VAL A 212 0.21 4.56 -9.01
CA VAL A 212 0.46 5.58 -10.04
C VAL A 212 1.01 6.91 -9.46
N PRO A 213 0.37 7.58 -8.49
CA PRO A 213 0.91 8.78 -7.85
C PRO A 213 2.24 8.55 -7.15
N VAL A 214 2.45 7.38 -6.53
CA VAL A 214 3.74 7.07 -5.87
C VAL A 214 4.89 7.03 -6.89
N ILE A 215 4.66 6.42 -8.05
CA ILE A 215 5.65 6.41 -9.14
C ILE A 215 5.87 7.83 -9.68
N ALA A 216 4.80 8.59 -9.91
CA ALA A 216 4.88 9.94 -10.46
C ALA A 216 5.59 10.92 -9.52
N ASP A 217 5.36 10.82 -8.21
CA ASP A 217 6.01 11.65 -7.20
C ASP A 217 7.52 11.39 -7.16
N ALA A 218 7.93 10.12 -7.08
CA ALA A 218 9.33 9.72 -7.13
C ALA A 218 10.02 10.20 -8.42
N PHE A 219 9.40 9.94 -9.57
CA PHE A 219 9.93 10.35 -10.88
C PHE A 219 10.12 11.87 -10.98
N SER A 220 9.13 12.64 -10.53
CA SER A 220 9.15 14.11 -10.58
C SER A 220 10.21 14.71 -9.67
N LYS A 221 10.51 14.05 -8.54
CA LYS A 221 11.58 14.42 -7.60
C LYS A 221 12.97 13.89 -7.97
N GLY A 222 13.12 13.24 -9.12
CA GLY A 222 14.40 12.74 -9.63
C GLY A 222 14.82 11.36 -9.10
N ILE A 223 13.96 10.68 -8.33
CA ILE A 223 14.17 9.31 -7.88
C ILE A 223 13.72 8.38 -9.02
N ARG A 224 14.67 7.94 -9.86
CA ARG A 224 14.38 7.26 -11.14
C ARG A 224 15.14 5.95 -11.32
N ASP A 225 15.64 5.36 -10.24
CA ASP A 225 16.32 4.05 -10.27
C ASP A 225 15.32 2.90 -10.45
N PHE A 226 14.57 2.93 -11.55
CA PHE A 226 13.63 1.91 -12.01
C PHE A 226 13.37 2.08 -13.52
N ASP A 227 12.78 1.07 -14.14
CA ASP A 227 12.45 1.10 -15.57
C ASP A 227 11.23 2.02 -15.81
N VAL A 228 11.50 3.26 -16.22
CA VAL A 228 10.48 4.31 -16.41
C VAL A 228 9.50 3.95 -17.54
N GLU A 229 9.97 3.38 -18.64
CA GLU A 229 9.11 2.97 -19.75
C GLU A 229 8.19 1.83 -19.34
N LYS A 230 8.71 0.84 -18.61
CA LYS A 230 7.89 -0.22 -18.03
C LYS A 230 6.91 0.33 -17.00
N ALA A 231 7.32 1.32 -16.20
CA ALA A 231 6.43 1.97 -15.25
C ALA A 231 5.25 2.63 -15.97
N LEU A 232 5.49 3.46 -17.00
CA LEU A 232 4.42 4.08 -17.77
C LEU A 232 3.47 3.04 -18.41
N LYS A 233 4.04 1.96 -18.95
CA LYS A 233 3.25 0.83 -19.49
C LYS A 233 2.40 0.15 -18.40
N ALA A 234 2.95 -0.07 -17.21
CA ALA A 234 2.25 -0.69 -16.10
C ALA A 234 1.11 0.21 -15.57
N MET A 235 1.37 1.51 -15.46
CA MET A 235 0.40 2.52 -15.01
C MET A 235 -0.81 2.58 -15.96
N THR A 236 -0.55 2.71 -17.27
CA THR A 236 -1.60 2.72 -18.29
C THR A 236 -2.36 1.39 -18.35
N SER A 237 -1.67 0.25 -18.22
CA SER A 237 -2.31 -1.07 -18.21
C SER A 237 -3.35 -1.22 -17.11
N GLY A 238 -3.11 -0.68 -15.91
CA GLY A 238 -4.09 -0.69 -14.81
C GLY A 238 -5.30 0.20 -15.11
N ALA A 239 -5.04 1.40 -15.60
CA ALA A 239 -6.07 2.39 -15.92
C ALA A 239 -6.98 1.99 -17.10
N GLU A 240 -6.58 1.00 -17.92
CA GLU A 240 -7.35 0.44 -19.05
C GLU A 240 -8.16 -0.83 -18.70
N LEU A 241 -8.11 -1.32 -17.46
CA LEU A 241 -8.87 -2.50 -17.04
C LEU A 241 -10.39 -2.28 -17.06
N ASN A 242 -11.16 -3.36 -17.18
CA ASN A 242 -12.64 -3.35 -17.17
C ASN A 242 -13.21 -3.84 -15.82
N HIS A 243 -12.71 -3.29 -14.71
CA HIS A 243 -13.18 -3.56 -13.35
C HIS A 243 -13.46 -2.25 -12.59
N PHE A 244 -14.18 -2.31 -11.47
CA PHE A 244 -14.43 -1.16 -10.58
C PHE A 244 -14.86 0.12 -11.31
N GLY A 245 -15.83 -0.01 -12.22
CA GLY A 245 -16.39 1.11 -12.97
C GLY A 245 -15.49 1.73 -14.05
N LEU A 246 -14.25 1.29 -14.22
CA LEU A 246 -13.29 1.90 -15.16
C LEU A 246 -13.77 1.89 -16.63
N LYS A 247 -14.54 0.87 -17.03
CA LYS A 247 -15.19 0.82 -18.34
C LYS A 247 -16.14 2.00 -18.55
N TYR A 248 -16.94 2.34 -17.54
CA TYR A 248 -17.89 3.45 -17.59
C TYR A 248 -17.17 4.78 -17.50
N TYR A 249 -16.18 4.90 -16.60
CA TYR A 249 -15.33 6.07 -16.47
C TYR A 249 -14.70 6.48 -17.82
N ARG A 250 -14.04 5.55 -18.52
CA ARG A 250 -13.42 5.83 -19.83
C ARG A 250 -14.45 6.20 -20.90
N LYS A 251 -15.61 5.53 -20.91
CA LYS A 251 -16.66 5.72 -21.93
C LYS A 251 -17.43 7.04 -21.74
N ASN A 252 -17.80 7.36 -20.50
CA ASN A 252 -18.76 8.41 -20.17
C ASN A 252 -18.09 9.65 -19.58
N GLY A 253 -16.81 9.60 -19.26
CA GLY A 253 -16.10 10.66 -18.54
C GLY A 253 -16.45 10.73 -17.04
N CYS A 254 -17.19 9.76 -16.52
CA CYS A 254 -17.52 9.59 -15.10
C CYS A 254 -18.16 8.21 -14.91
N ILE A 255 -18.25 7.78 -13.66
CA ILE A 255 -19.08 6.63 -13.27
C ILE A 255 -20.44 7.17 -12.82
N MET A 256 -21.52 6.68 -13.42
CA MET A 256 -22.86 7.05 -12.97
C MET A 256 -23.28 6.21 -11.76
N ALA A 257 -24.12 6.78 -10.90
CA ALA A 257 -24.75 6.09 -9.80
C ALA A 257 -25.51 4.84 -10.32
N GLY A 258 -25.27 3.69 -9.67
CA GLY A 258 -25.84 2.41 -10.07
C GLY A 258 -25.05 1.63 -11.13
N GLU A 259 -24.08 2.24 -11.84
CA GLU A 259 -23.16 1.52 -12.72
C GLU A 259 -22.08 0.78 -11.92
N GLU A 260 -21.61 1.37 -10.82
CA GLU A 260 -20.62 0.86 -9.88
C GLU A 260 -20.79 1.58 -8.54
N ALA A 261 -20.45 0.92 -7.43
CA ALA A 261 -20.46 1.56 -6.11
C ALA A 261 -19.38 2.63 -6.02
N GLU A 262 -19.55 3.61 -5.13
CA GLU A 262 -18.56 4.66 -4.83
C GLU A 262 -18.23 5.52 -6.06
N SER A 263 -19.24 5.73 -6.91
CA SER A 263 -19.11 6.34 -8.23
C SER A 263 -18.42 7.70 -8.24
N VAL A 264 -18.71 8.55 -7.25
CA VAL A 264 -18.14 9.90 -7.15
C VAL A 264 -16.69 9.82 -6.70
N SER A 265 -16.42 9.12 -5.59
CA SER A 265 -15.05 8.95 -5.07
C SER A 265 -14.12 8.33 -6.10
N LYS A 266 -14.53 7.24 -6.76
CA LYS A 266 -13.76 6.61 -7.85
C LYS A 266 -13.51 7.58 -8.99
N THR A 267 -14.51 8.34 -9.45
CA THR A 267 -14.31 9.29 -10.56
C THR A 267 -13.30 10.39 -10.20
N LEU A 268 -13.35 10.93 -8.98
CA LEU A 268 -12.43 11.96 -8.51
C LEU A 268 -11.01 11.41 -8.36
N GLU A 269 -10.86 10.24 -7.75
CA GLU A 269 -9.56 9.61 -7.52
C GLU A 269 -8.91 9.11 -8.81
N TYR A 270 -9.68 8.52 -9.73
CA TYR A 270 -9.19 8.15 -11.07
C TYR A 270 -8.72 9.37 -11.88
N ALA A 271 -9.40 10.52 -11.75
CA ALA A 271 -8.97 11.74 -12.43
C ALA A 271 -7.63 12.26 -11.89
N TYR A 272 -7.36 12.09 -10.60
CA TYR A 272 -6.04 12.40 -10.03
C TYR A 272 -4.97 11.42 -10.50
N ASP A 273 -5.24 10.12 -10.47
CA ASP A 273 -4.30 9.10 -10.95
C ASP A 273 -3.98 9.29 -12.45
N ASP A 274 -4.98 9.64 -13.27
CA ASP A 274 -4.79 9.94 -14.69
C ASP A 274 -3.89 11.17 -14.92
N TRP A 275 -4.00 12.20 -14.06
CA TRP A 275 -3.09 13.35 -14.12
C TRP A 275 -1.64 12.92 -13.86
N CYS A 276 -1.41 12.03 -12.90
CA CYS A 276 -0.09 11.47 -12.62
C CYS A 276 0.48 10.69 -13.82
N ILE A 277 -0.35 9.92 -14.55
CA ILE A 277 0.05 9.27 -15.80
C ILE A 277 0.45 10.30 -16.85
N ALA A 278 -0.36 11.35 -17.02
CA ALA A 278 -0.09 12.42 -17.97
C ALA A 278 1.26 13.12 -17.70
N LEU A 279 1.63 13.33 -16.44
CA LEU A 279 2.92 13.92 -16.07
C LEU A 279 4.11 13.07 -16.54
N ILE A 280 4.08 11.76 -16.30
CA ILE A 280 5.15 10.88 -16.73
C ILE A 280 5.18 10.78 -18.25
N ALA A 281 4.03 10.61 -18.90
CA ALA A 281 3.92 10.52 -20.36
C ALA A 281 4.52 11.75 -21.05
N LYS A 282 4.23 12.96 -20.54
CA LYS A 282 4.82 14.20 -21.03
C LYS A 282 6.34 14.20 -20.90
N ALA A 283 6.84 13.79 -19.74
CA ALA A 283 8.27 13.78 -19.46
C ALA A 283 9.07 12.74 -20.27
N THR A 284 8.41 11.68 -20.74
CA THR A 284 9.01 10.64 -21.60
C THR A 284 8.72 10.83 -23.09
N GLY A 285 8.02 11.91 -23.48
CA GLY A 285 7.71 12.22 -24.88
C GLY A 285 6.60 11.35 -25.50
N ASN A 286 5.78 10.69 -24.66
CA ASN A 286 4.63 9.90 -25.09
C ASN A 286 3.40 10.80 -25.29
N GLU A 287 3.40 11.62 -26.33
CA GLU A 287 2.39 12.68 -26.56
C GLU A 287 0.93 12.17 -26.63
N ASN A 288 0.69 11.00 -27.24
CA ASN A 288 -0.66 10.43 -27.31
C ASN A 288 -1.18 10.06 -25.91
N VAL A 289 -0.34 9.39 -25.11
CA VAL A 289 -0.68 9.04 -23.72
C VAL A 289 -0.85 10.32 -22.88
N TYR A 290 0.00 11.32 -23.06
CA TYR A 290 -0.13 12.60 -22.39
C TYR A 290 -1.48 13.27 -22.69
N SER A 291 -1.85 13.39 -23.98
CA SER A 291 -3.11 14.01 -24.40
C SER A 291 -4.32 13.29 -23.83
N ASP A 292 -4.36 11.96 -23.97
CA ASP A 292 -5.50 11.14 -23.54
C ASP A 292 -5.70 11.21 -22.02
N TYR A 293 -4.62 11.04 -21.25
CA TYR A 293 -4.70 11.03 -19.79
C TYR A 293 -4.85 12.44 -19.20
N LEU A 294 -4.33 13.48 -19.85
CA LEU A 294 -4.60 14.86 -19.44
C LEU A 294 -6.08 15.22 -19.65
N GLN A 295 -6.72 14.73 -20.72
CA GLN A 295 -8.16 14.90 -20.91
C GLN A 295 -8.95 14.17 -19.81
N ARG A 296 -8.59 12.92 -19.51
CA ARG A 296 -9.25 12.14 -18.45
C ARG A 296 -9.05 12.76 -17.06
N ALA A 297 -7.91 13.39 -16.80
CA ALA A 297 -7.67 14.13 -15.57
C ALA A 297 -8.68 15.27 -15.30
N GLN A 298 -9.44 15.68 -16.32
CA GLN A 298 -10.50 16.69 -16.23
C GLN A 298 -11.89 16.11 -15.97
N TYR A 299 -12.03 14.78 -15.87
CA TYR A 299 -13.31 14.09 -15.73
C TYR A 299 -14.06 14.40 -14.42
N TYR A 300 -13.36 14.88 -13.38
CA TYR A 300 -14.00 15.41 -12.16
C TYR A 300 -15.06 16.49 -12.46
N LYS A 301 -14.86 17.29 -13.52
CA LYS A 301 -15.79 18.35 -13.96
C LYS A 301 -17.17 17.79 -14.33
N ASN A 302 -17.23 16.54 -14.78
CA ASN A 302 -18.48 15.90 -15.22
C ASN A 302 -19.44 15.60 -14.06
N LEU A 303 -18.96 15.58 -12.82
CA LEU A 303 -19.74 15.34 -11.61
C LEU A 303 -20.03 16.59 -10.79
N PHE A 304 -19.49 17.77 -11.16
CA PHE A 304 -19.75 18.99 -10.41
C PHE A 304 -21.16 19.51 -10.73
N ASN A 305 -22.03 19.55 -9.72
CA ASN A 305 -23.37 20.08 -9.85
C ASN A 305 -23.41 21.55 -9.40
N PRO A 306 -23.50 22.52 -10.31
CA PRO A 306 -23.46 23.94 -9.96
C PRO A 306 -24.68 24.41 -9.15
N LYS A 307 -25.77 23.63 -9.10
CA LYS A 307 -26.94 23.98 -8.27
C LYS A 307 -26.72 23.64 -6.80
N THR A 308 -25.97 22.58 -6.52
CA THR A 308 -25.70 22.15 -5.14
C THR A 308 -24.33 22.63 -4.66
N GLY A 309 -23.39 22.90 -5.57
CA GLY A 309 -22.01 23.25 -5.25
C GLY A 309 -21.10 22.05 -4.94
N PHE A 310 -21.59 20.82 -5.16
CA PHE A 310 -20.88 19.59 -4.80
C PHE A 310 -20.58 18.71 -6.02
N PHE A 311 -19.56 17.86 -5.87
CA PHE A 311 -19.49 16.64 -6.67
C PHE A 311 -20.65 15.73 -6.30
N HIS A 312 -21.43 15.34 -7.30
CA HIS A 312 -22.71 14.71 -7.12
C HIS A 312 -22.82 13.56 -8.13
N GLY A 313 -23.17 12.37 -7.64
CA GLY A 313 -23.46 11.21 -8.48
C GLY A 313 -24.45 11.55 -9.60
N ARG A 314 -24.14 11.11 -10.82
CA ARG A 314 -25.04 11.28 -11.97
C ARG A 314 -25.89 10.05 -12.18
N MET A 315 -27.12 10.24 -12.65
CA MET A 315 -28.02 9.12 -12.95
C MET A 315 -28.81 9.44 -14.22
N HIS A 316 -28.69 8.60 -15.25
CA HIS A 316 -29.44 8.67 -16.51
C HIS A 316 -29.64 10.08 -17.10
N GLY A 317 -28.56 10.85 -17.26
CA GLY A 317 -28.60 12.20 -17.85
C GLY A 317 -28.97 13.31 -16.86
N GLY A 318 -29.41 12.97 -15.65
CA GLY A 318 -29.63 13.88 -14.53
C GLY A 318 -28.64 13.66 -13.38
N TRP A 319 -29.05 14.14 -12.21
CA TRP A 319 -28.35 13.97 -10.94
C TRP A 319 -29.07 12.91 -10.11
N PHE A 320 -28.33 12.17 -9.31
CA PHE A 320 -28.91 11.29 -8.30
C PHE A 320 -29.80 12.11 -7.35
N SER A 321 -30.92 11.58 -6.90
CA SER A 321 -31.84 12.34 -6.03
C SER A 321 -32.68 11.42 -5.17
N PRO A 322 -33.05 11.82 -3.93
CA PRO A 322 -32.71 13.09 -3.26
C PRO A 322 -31.20 13.23 -2.97
N PHE A 323 -30.74 14.47 -2.74
CA PHE A 323 -29.35 14.77 -2.43
C PHE A 323 -29.25 15.55 -1.11
N ASP A 324 -28.53 14.98 -0.15
CA ASP A 324 -28.09 15.62 1.08
C ASP A 324 -26.56 15.51 1.15
N PRO A 325 -25.81 16.63 1.14
CA PRO A 325 -24.36 16.59 1.14
C PRO A 325 -23.75 16.01 2.43
N ALA A 326 -24.52 15.93 3.52
CA ALA A 326 -24.09 15.33 4.78
C ALA A 326 -24.34 13.82 4.85
N GLU A 327 -25.13 13.26 3.94
CA GLU A 327 -25.46 11.84 3.92
C GLU A 327 -24.26 10.99 3.52
N VAL A 328 -23.95 9.98 4.35
CA VAL A 328 -23.04 8.88 3.98
C VAL A 328 -23.84 7.86 3.18
N ASN A 329 -23.54 7.75 1.87
CA ASN A 329 -24.25 6.85 0.97
C ASN A 329 -23.30 6.13 0.00
N PHE A 330 -23.87 5.29 -0.86
CA PHE A 330 -23.13 4.41 -1.76
C PHE A 330 -22.36 5.11 -2.89
N ASN A 331 -22.41 6.44 -3.02
CA ASN A 331 -21.66 7.15 -4.06
C ASN A 331 -20.28 7.63 -3.58
N TYR A 332 -20.02 7.60 -2.26
CA TYR A 332 -18.78 8.03 -1.64
C TYR A 332 -18.15 6.90 -0.82
N THR A 333 -16.82 6.79 -0.87
CA THR A 333 -16.08 5.79 -0.09
C THR A 333 -15.82 6.33 1.32
N GLU A 334 -16.44 5.71 2.33
CA GLU A 334 -16.26 6.03 3.76
C GLU A 334 -16.46 7.51 4.12
N ALA A 335 -17.30 8.21 3.38
CA ALA A 335 -17.43 9.65 3.46
C ALA A 335 -18.80 10.16 2.97
N ASN A 336 -18.98 11.47 2.98
CA ASN A 336 -20.08 12.18 2.34
C ASN A 336 -19.58 13.19 1.29
N ALA A 337 -20.50 13.96 0.70
CA ALA A 337 -20.17 14.92 -0.36
C ALA A 337 -19.30 16.07 0.13
N TRP A 338 -19.45 16.50 1.40
CA TRP A 338 -18.62 17.53 2.01
C TRP A 338 -17.14 17.11 2.04
N GLN A 339 -16.85 15.91 2.52
CA GLN A 339 -15.48 15.42 2.64
C GLN A 339 -14.80 15.20 1.27
N TYR A 340 -15.53 14.72 0.26
CA TYR A 340 -14.99 14.55 -1.10
C TYR A 340 -15.00 15.84 -1.94
N SER A 341 -15.65 16.92 -1.48
CA SER A 341 -15.82 18.16 -2.25
C SER A 341 -14.49 18.83 -2.65
N LEU A 342 -13.40 18.51 -1.94
CA LEU A 342 -12.08 19.10 -2.14
C LEU A 342 -11.09 18.18 -2.85
N PHE A 343 -11.49 16.95 -3.25
CA PHE A 343 -10.58 15.99 -3.86
C PHE A 343 -10.35 16.27 -5.35
N VAL A 344 -9.70 17.40 -5.64
CA VAL A 344 -9.16 17.76 -6.97
C VAL A 344 -7.74 18.34 -6.83
N PRO A 345 -6.81 17.64 -6.17
CA PRO A 345 -5.47 18.17 -5.89
C PRO A 345 -4.68 18.50 -7.16
N GLN A 346 -5.00 17.87 -8.30
CA GLN A 346 -4.38 18.14 -9.59
C GLN A 346 -4.78 19.49 -10.22
N ASP A 347 -5.92 20.07 -9.83
CA ASP A 347 -6.43 21.32 -10.43
C ASP A 347 -7.29 22.13 -9.44
N ILE A 348 -6.68 22.56 -8.33
CA ILE A 348 -7.32 23.43 -7.33
C ILE A 348 -7.81 24.75 -7.96
N THR A 349 -7.07 25.28 -8.94
CA THR A 349 -7.52 26.50 -9.67
C THR A 349 -8.81 26.24 -10.46
N GLY A 350 -8.93 25.08 -11.11
CA GLY A 350 -10.15 24.64 -11.77
C GLY A 350 -11.30 24.42 -10.79
N LEU A 351 -11.04 23.83 -9.62
CA LEU A 351 -12.04 23.65 -8.56
C LEU A 351 -12.59 24.99 -8.06
N ILE A 352 -11.72 25.95 -7.75
CA ILE A 352 -12.13 27.31 -7.34
C ILE A 352 -13.02 27.96 -8.41
N LYS A 353 -12.69 27.79 -9.70
CA LYS A 353 -13.53 28.30 -10.80
C LYS A 353 -14.89 27.61 -10.87
N LEU A 354 -14.96 26.29 -10.66
CA LEU A 354 -16.23 25.56 -10.61
C LEU A 354 -17.13 26.03 -9.46
N MET A 355 -16.54 26.32 -8.30
CA MET A 355 -17.26 26.84 -7.13
C MET A 355 -17.65 28.32 -7.27
N GLY A 356 -17.30 28.99 -8.36
CA GLY A 356 -17.70 30.36 -8.65
C GLY A 356 -16.73 31.44 -8.16
N GLY A 357 -15.49 31.07 -7.81
CA GLY A 357 -14.43 32.01 -7.42
C GLY A 357 -13.90 31.77 -6.01
N ALA A 358 -12.89 32.56 -5.64
CA ALA A 358 -12.16 32.39 -4.37
C ALA A 358 -13.04 32.62 -3.14
N GLU A 359 -13.91 33.63 -3.17
CA GLU A 359 -14.82 33.95 -2.05
C GLU A 359 -15.78 32.79 -1.74
N ASN A 360 -16.37 32.18 -2.77
CA ASN A 360 -17.24 31.01 -2.59
C ASN A 360 -16.47 29.78 -2.11
N PHE A 361 -15.24 29.60 -2.58
CA PHE A 361 -14.38 28.50 -2.14
C PHE A 361 -13.99 28.65 -0.66
N GLU A 362 -13.62 29.85 -0.22
CA GLU A 362 -13.35 30.17 1.19
C GLU A 362 -14.60 29.92 2.05
N GLN A 363 -15.75 30.42 1.64
CA GLN A 363 -17.01 30.20 2.36
C GLN A 363 -17.38 28.71 2.43
N HIS A 364 -17.07 27.92 1.39
CA HIS A 364 -17.26 26.47 1.40
C HIS A 364 -16.35 25.79 2.43
N LEU A 365 -15.09 26.24 2.56
CA LEU A 365 -14.16 25.74 3.59
C LEU A 365 -14.63 26.11 4.99
N ASP A 366 -15.16 27.31 5.21
CA ASP A 366 -15.69 27.74 6.52
C ASP A 366 -16.91 26.92 6.97
N ASN A 367 -17.66 26.35 6.01
CA ASN A 367 -18.85 25.55 6.27
C ASN A 367 -18.57 24.06 6.47
N LEU A 368 -17.37 23.59 6.07
CA LEU A 368 -16.94 22.20 6.20
C LEU A 368 -16.58 21.89 7.67
#